data_AF-A0A7W4DGK0-F1
#
_entry.id   AF-A0A7W4DGK0-F1
#
_cell.length_a   1.000
_cell.length_b   1.000
_cell.length_c   1.000
_cell.angle_alpha   90.00
_cell.angle_beta   90.00
_cell.angle_gamma   90.00
#
_symmetry.space_group_name_H-M   'P 1'
#
loop_
_entity.id
_entity.type
_entity.pdbx_description
1 polymer ?
#
loop_
_entity_poly.entity_id
_entity_poly.type
_entity_poly.pdbx_seq_one_letter_code
_entity_poly.pdbx_strand_id
1 'polypeptide(L)'
;MYSGTTLRTKSGRMMGVHQRIDRVARRHIEEFLPHNINFPSSRQILHFEGLNGPDGIKRKSPACDEPWHFINPEDPEDTMLLDMIDSHINNMAKALKEKNIQRSAFEAAWMAHAITDGLTPAHHYPLEEKLEKLRGGQGIETRNSTKEKILIPGKNARQKIKNNWEFWGAKGVMTTHFNFELGVATTISATSLETVYRFNFSDVERVKNTQYREFFKEILQNIYSMDMYNEFQKKGWTRRLARETKQKLVPLIIKAVCAGWYSAIVKYEDLNEG
;
A
#
# COMPACT_ATOMS: atom_id res chain seq x y z
N MET A 1 19.72 19.96 -9.27
CA MET A 1 19.41 21.19 -8.49
C MET A 1 19.07 20.80 -7.07
N TYR A 2 19.77 21.38 -6.10
CA TYR A 2 19.47 21.25 -4.67
C TYR A 2 18.33 22.20 -4.28
N SER A 3 17.33 21.70 -3.58
CA SER A 3 16.41 22.53 -2.79
C SER A 3 16.10 21.78 -1.51
N GLY A 4 16.89 22.09 -0.49
CA GLY A 4 16.55 21.79 0.89
C GLY A 4 15.46 22.73 1.39
N THR A 5 14.73 22.22 2.38
CA THR A 5 13.84 22.93 3.30
C THR A 5 12.61 23.62 2.71
N THR A 6 11.48 22.89 2.72
CA THR A 6 10.18 23.48 3.05
C THR A 6 9.62 22.79 4.29
N LEU A 7 9.23 23.62 5.24
CA LEU A 7 8.91 23.29 6.62
C LEU A 7 7.64 22.42 6.73
N ARG A 8 7.76 21.34 7.51
CA ARG A 8 6.70 20.67 8.29
C ARG A 8 5.70 19.78 7.53
N THR A 9 6.18 18.62 7.11
CA THR A 9 5.41 17.45 6.61
C THR A 9 4.73 16.66 7.74
N LYS A 10 3.68 17.18 8.37
CA LYS A 10 2.97 16.44 9.44
C LYS A 10 1.97 15.36 8.96
N SER A 11 1.86 15.11 7.65
CA SER A 11 1.21 13.89 7.10
C SER A 11 2.18 12.74 6.83
N GLY A 12 3.49 12.91 7.09
CA GLY A 12 4.55 11.97 6.65
C GLY A 12 4.78 10.73 7.50
N ARG A 13 3.89 10.37 8.43
CA ARG A 13 4.06 9.14 9.24
C ARG A 13 3.71 7.87 8.46
N MET A 14 2.68 7.90 7.62
CA MET A 14 2.32 6.77 6.74
C MET A 14 3.33 6.61 5.60
N MET A 15 3.79 7.72 4.99
CA MET A 15 4.95 7.68 4.07
C MET A 15 6.18 7.00 4.70
N GLY A 16 6.38 7.15 6.01
CA GLY A 16 7.47 6.48 6.71
C GLY A 16 7.32 4.95 6.81
N VAL A 17 6.10 4.41 6.73
CA VAL A 17 5.84 2.96 6.77
C VAL A 17 6.25 2.29 5.47
N HIS A 18 5.72 2.77 4.33
CA HIS A 18 6.06 2.25 2.99
C HIS A 18 7.58 2.26 2.79
N GLN A 19 8.22 3.41 3.03
CA GLN A 19 9.66 3.55 2.89
C GLN A 19 10.47 2.59 3.79
N ARG A 20 9.93 2.17 4.94
CA ARG A 20 10.62 1.22 5.81
C ARG A 20 10.41 -0.22 5.34
N ILE A 21 9.22 -0.55 4.87
CA ILE A 21 8.93 -1.83 4.22
C ILE A 21 9.84 -2.00 3.01
N ASP A 22 9.93 -1.01 2.13
CA ASP A 22 10.77 -1.05 0.93
C ASP A 22 12.25 -1.30 1.24
N ARG A 23 12.79 -0.60 2.25
CA ARG A 23 14.19 -0.77 2.67
C ARG A 23 14.45 -2.20 3.14
N VAL A 24 13.54 -2.74 3.93
CA VAL A 24 13.66 -4.07 4.51
C VAL A 24 13.49 -5.14 3.43
N ALA A 25 12.47 -5.01 2.59
CA ALA A 25 12.25 -5.90 1.45
C ALA A 25 13.46 -5.91 0.52
N ARG A 26 14.05 -4.73 0.22
CA ARG A 26 15.16 -4.63 -0.73
C ARG A 26 16.41 -5.31 -0.20
N ARG A 27 16.63 -5.23 1.11
CA ARG A 27 17.70 -5.96 1.78
C ARG A 27 17.46 -7.47 1.74
N HIS A 28 16.22 -7.92 1.95
CA HIS A 28 15.93 -9.35 1.99
C HIS A 28 15.99 -10.05 0.64
N ILE A 29 15.67 -9.36 -0.47
CA ILE A 29 15.80 -9.96 -1.80
C ILE A 29 17.23 -9.96 -2.33
N GLU A 30 18.16 -9.24 -1.69
CA GLU A 30 19.53 -9.05 -2.19
C GLU A 30 20.29 -10.35 -2.40
N GLU A 31 20.12 -11.31 -1.47
CA GLU A 31 20.74 -12.65 -1.53
C GLU A 31 20.23 -13.49 -2.72
N PHE A 32 19.08 -13.13 -3.30
CA PHE A 32 18.42 -13.89 -4.37
C PHE A 32 18.51 -13.19 -5.72
N LEU A 33 19.20 -12.06 -5.83
CA LEU A 33 19.37 -11.36 -7.10
C LEU A 33 20.35 -12.12 -8.01
N PRO A 34 19.99 -12.38 -9.28
CA PRO A 34 20.93 -12.89 -10.27
C PRO A 34 22.14 -11.96 -10.44
N HIS A 35 23.35 -12.50 -10.63
CA HIS A 35 24.58 -11.69 -10.72
C HIS A 35 24.60 -10.67 -11.86
N ASN A 36 23.85 -10.92 -12.93
CA ASN A 36 23.78 -10.08 -14.12
C ASN A 36 22.68 -9.02 -14.06
N ILE A 37 21.87 -9.00 -13.00
CA ILE A 37 20.75 -8.06 -12.89
C ILE A 37 21.18 -6.75 -12.23
N ASN A 38 20.83 -5.62 -12.84
CA ASN A 38 20.99 -4.31 -12.22
C ASN A 38 19.70 -3.91 -11.49
N PHE A 39 19.45 -4.51 -10.32
CA PHE A 39 18.26 -4.21 -9.53
C PHE A 39 18.40 -2.87 -8.78
N PRO A 40 17.36 -2.00 -8.76
CA PRO A 40 17.44 -0.68 -8.14
C PRO A 40 17.80 -0.74 -6.64
N SER A 41 18.66 0.16 -6.20
CA SER A 41 19.00 0.33 -4.78
C SER A 41 17.81 0.91 -3.99
N SER A 42 17.80 0.74 -2.66
CA SER A 42 16.76 1.33 -1.81
C SER A 42 16.67 2.84 -2.01
N ARG A 43 17.79 3.54 -2.21
CA ARG A 43 17.76 4.99 -2.47
C ARG A 43 17.02 5.34 -3.76
N GLN A 44 17.17 4.53 -4.81
CA GLN A 44 16.49 4.75 -6.10
C GLN A 44 15.01 4.42 -6.00
N ILE A 45 14.62 3.32 -5.32
CA ILE A 45 13.21 2.96 -5.11
C ILE A 45 12.51 4.07 -4.34
N LEU A 46 13.07 4.50 -3.20
CA LEU A 46 12.49 5.53 -2.34
C LEU A 46 12.41 6.92 -3.00
N HIS A 47 13.09 7.14 -4.13
CA HIS A 47 12.93 8.38 -4.89
C HIS A 47 11.50 8.54 -5.41
N PHE A 48 10.81 7.43 -5.69
CA PHE A 48 9.45 7.36 -6.21
C PHE A 48 8.40 7.11 -5.13
N GLU A 49 8.75 7.36 -3.87
CA GLU A 49 7.84 7.30 -2.73
C GLU A 49 7.42 8.70 -2.25
N GLY A 50 6.39 8.75 -1.40
CA GLY A 50 5.90 9.99 -0.82
C GLY A 50 5.49 11.03 -1.87
N LEU A 51 6.08 12.23 -1.84
CA LEU A 51 5.70 13.34 -2.74
C LEU A 51 5.97 13.08 -4.24
N ASN A 52 6.85 12.13 -4.54
CA ASN A 52 7.18 11.73 -5.90
C ASN A 52 6.46 10.42 -6.31
N GLY A 53 5.71 9.83 -5.39
CA GLY A 53 5.02 8.56 -5.56
C GLY A 53 3.51 8.70 -5.61
N PRO A 54 2.80 7.56 -5.46
CA PRO A 54 1.34 7.45 -5.49
C PRO A 54 0.62 8.51 -4.63
N ASP A 55 1.01 8.67 -3.36
CA ASP A 55 0.42 9.64 -2.44
C ASP A 55 0.66 11.10 -2.84
N GLY A 56 1.76 11.36 -3.55
CA GLY A 56 2.06 12.66 -4.12
C GLY A 56 1.04 13.05 -5.21
N ILE A 57 0.58 12.08 -6.00
CA ILE A 57 -0.45 12.32 -7.04
C ILE A 57 -1.79 12.63 -6.41
N LYS A 58 -2.23 11.87 -5.39
CA LYS A 58 -3.48 12.13 -4.64
C LYS A 58 -3.61 13.58 -4.15
N ARG A 59 -2.48 14.24 -3.88
CA ARG A 59 -2.41 15.66 -3.50
C ARG A 59 -2.32 16.62 -4.68
N LYS A 60 -1.59 16.25 -5.74
CA LYS A 60 -1.30 17.12 -6.89
C LYS A 60 -2.45 17.15 -7.91
N SER A 61 -3.16 16.03 -8.07
CA SER A 61 -4.22 15.83 -9.06
C SER A 61 -5.43 15.13 -8.45
N PRO A 62 -6.23 15.82 -7.61
CA PRO A 62 -7.39 15.21 -6.96
C PRO A 62 -8.39 14.60 -7.95
N ALA A 63 -8.77 13.34 -7.74
CA ALA A 63 -9.72 12.57 -8.56
C ALA A 63 -9.29 12.35 -10.03
N CYS A 64 -8.00 12.54 -10.33
CA CYS A 64 -7.41 12.29 -11.64
C CYS A 64 -6.20 11.37 -11.48
N ASP A 65 -6.26 10.19 -12.09
CA ASP A 65 -5.21 9.17 -12.07
C ASP A 65 -4.73 8.77 -10.65
N GLU A 66 -5.63 8.83 -9.66
CA GLU A 66 -5.32 8.37 -8.31
C GLU A 66 -5.23 6.85 -8.29
N PRO A 67 -4.10 6.26 -7.90
CA PRO A 67 -4.00 4.82 -7.80
C PRO A 67 -5.02 4.31 -6.79
N TRP A 68 -5.90 3.44 -7.29
CA TRP A 68 -6.86 2.74 -6.47
C TRP A 68 -6.13 1.76 -5.56
N HIS A 69 -6.44 1.82 -4.27
CA HIS A 69 -5.69 1.12 -3.24
C HIS A 69 -6.60 0.33 -2.28
N PHE A 70 -7.90 0.29 -2.57
CA PHE A 70 -8.86 -0.58 -1.87
C PHE A 70 -8.98 -1.90 -2.61
N ILE A 71 -9.22 -2.97 -1.85
CA ILE A 71 -9.57 -4.28 -2.39
C ILE A 71 -10.56 -4.93 -1.43
N ASN A 72 -11.65 -5.47 -1.96
CA ASN A 72 -12.61 -6.27 -1.22
C ASN A 72 -12.18 -7.75 -1.24
N PRO A 73 -11.70 -8.32 -0.12
CA PRO A 73 -11.25 -9.71 -0.09
C PRO A 73 -12.39 -10.72 -0.29
N GLU A 74 -13.65 -10.31 -0.15
CA GLU A 74 -14.82 -11.18 -0.33
C GLU A 74 -15.37 -11.14 -1.77
N ASP A 75 -14.93 -10.20 -2.60
CA ASP A 75 -15.37 -10.06 -3.99
C ASP A 75 -14.29 -10.59 -4.94
N PRO A 76 -14.49 -11.77 -5.55
CA PRO A 76 -13.51 -12.34 -6.49
C PRO A 76 -13.36 -11.50 -7.77
N GLU A 77 -14.31 -10.63 -8.09
CA GLU A 77 -14.29 -9.77 -9.26
C GLU A 77 -13.60 -8.42 -9.00
N ASP A 78 -13.25 -8.09 -7.75
CA ASP A 78 -12.44 -6.91 -7.41
C ASP A 78 -10.95 -7.15 -7.75
N THR A 79 -10.65 -7.10 -9.06
CA THR A 79 -9.31 -7.42 -9.58
C THR A 79 -8.44 -6.22 -9.88
N MET A 80 -8.96 -5.00 -9.82
CA MET A 80 -8.27 -3.81 -10.35
C MET A 80 -6.89 -3.60 -9.71
N LEU A 81 -6.77 -3.80 -8.39
CA LEU A 81 -5.48 -3.74 -7.70
C LEU A 81 -4.52 -4.84 -8.18
N LEU A 82 -5.02 -6.06 -8.39
CA LEU A 82 -4.24 -7.20 -8.87
C LEU A 82 -3.74 -6.96 -10.30
N ASP A 83 -4.58 -6.38 -11.16
CA ASP A 83 -4.23 -6.02 -12.53
C ASP A 83 -3.14 -4.94 -12.57
N MET A 84 -3.19 -3.97 -11.66
CA MET A 84 -2.15 -2.95 -11.50
C MET A 84 -0.82 -3.57 -11.03
N ILE A 85 -0.86 -4.47 -10.04
CA ILE A 85 0.33 -5.18 -9.55
C ILE A 85 0.95 -6.02 -10.67
N ASP A 86 0.17 -6.81 -11.40
CA ASP A 86 0.65 -7.63 -12.51
C ASP A 86 1.27 -6.75 -13.61
N SER A 87 0.68 -5.59 -13.88
CA SER A 87 1.24 -4.60 -14.81
C SER A 87 2.61 -4.09 -14.35
N HIS A 88 2.78 -3.77 -13.06
CA HIS A 88 4.07 -3.36 -12.52
C HIS A 88 5.12 -4.49 -12.58
N ILE A 89 4.74 -5.75 -12.30
CA ILE A 89 5.63 -6.92 -12.45
C ILE A 89 6.15 -6.99 -13.90
N ASN A 90 5.23 -6.92 -14.87
CA ASN A 90 5.55 -7.00 -16.29
C ASN A 90 6.47 -5.87 -16.75
N ASN A 91 6.14 -4.63 -16.35
CA ASN A 91 6.90 -3.47 -16.77
C ASN A 91 8.27 -3.40 -16.09
N MET A 92 8.37 -3.84 -14.84
CA MET A 92 9.64 -3.94 -14.13
C MET A 92 10.57 -4.95 -14.81
N ALA A 93 10.06 -6.13 -15.19
CA ALA A 93 10.84 -7.14 -15.91
C ALA A 93 11.40 -6.59 -17.24
N LYS A 94 10.57 -5.87 -18.01
CA LYS A 94 11.00 -5.19 -19.24
C LYS A 94 12.07 -4.12 -18.96
N ALA A 95 11.85 -3.27 -17.96
CA ALA A 95 12.81 -2.23 -17.58
C ALA A 95 14.16 -2.81 -17.14
N LEU A 96 14.16 -3.94 -16.43
CA LEU A 96 15.38 -4.67 -16.06
C LEU A 96 16.11 -5.21 -17.30
N LYS A 97 15.39 -5.77 -18.28
CA LYS A 97 15.94 -6.21 -19.57
C LYS A 97 16.58 -5.07 -20.36
N GLU A 98 15.91 -3.92 -20.39
CA GLU A 98 16.38 -2.71 -21.05
C GLU A 98 17.48 -1.95 -20.26
N LYS A 99 17.85 -2.44 -19.07
CA LYS A 99 18.78 -1.77 -18.13
C LYS A 99 18.34 -0.36 -17.75
N ASN A 100 17.02 -0.09 -17.81
CA ASN A 100 16.43 1.20 -17.44
C ASN A 100 16.20 1.27 -15.93
N ILE A 101 17.25 1.65 -15.19
CA ILE A 101 17.25 1.67 -13.73
C ILE A 101 16.21 2.63 -13.14
N GLN A 102 15.92 3.73 -13.84
CA GLN A 102 14.94 4.72 -13.39
C GLN A 102 13.53 4.13 -13.49
N ARG A 103 13.21 3.49 -14.61
CA ARG A 103 11.91 2.83 -14.78
C ARG A 103 11.77 1.64 -13.84
N SER A 104 12.78 0.79 -13.69
CA SER A 104 12.70 -0.34 -12.76
C SER A 104 12.53 0.11 -11.30
N ALA A 105 13.17 1.21 -10.89
CA ALA A 105 12.98 1.80 -9.57
C ALA A 105 11.56 2.37 -9.38
N PHE A 106 11.00 3.01 -10.41
CA PHE A 106 9.62 3.48 -10.40
C PHE A 106 8.64 2.31 -10.23
N GLU A 107 8.77 1.26 -11.04
CA GLU A 107 7.90 0.09 -10.97
C GLU A 107 8.02 -0.62 -9.61
N ALA A 108 9.24 -0.72 -9.08
CA ALA A 108 9.48 -1.31 -7.77
C ALA A 108 8.73 -0.57 -6.66
N ALA A 109 8.83 0.77 -6.61
CA ALA A 109 8.18 1.60 -5.60
C ALA A 109 6.66 1.53 -5.71
N TRP A 110 6.13 1.75 -6.91
CA TRP A 110 4.68 1.77 -7.13
C TRP A 110 4.01 0.42 -6.87
N MET A 111 4.69 -0.67 -7.23
CA MET A 111 4.23 -2.01 -6.88
C MET A 111 4.24 -2.25 -5.37
N ALA A 112 5.33 -1.88 -4.68
CA ALA A 112 5.42 -2.05 -3.23
C ALA A 112 4.36 -1.22 -2.48
N HIS A 113 4.08 -0.01 -2.97
CA HIS A 113 2.99 0.83 -2.48
C HIS A 113 1.63 0.15 -2.64
N ALA A 114 1.30 -0.29 -3.86
CA ALA A 114 0.06 -1.00 -4.15
C ALA A 114 -0.13 -2.26 -3.30
N ILE A 115 0.93 -3.08 -3.15
CA ILE A 115 0.91 -4.27 -2.29
C ILE A 115 0.68 -3.89 -0.83
N THR A 116 1.38 -2.87 -0.33
CA THR A 116 1.30 -2.44 1.07
C THR A 116 -0.09 -1.91 1.42
N ASP A 117 -0.65 -1.05 0.56
CA ASP A 117 -2.01 -0.54 0.74
C ASP A 117 -3.04 -1.67 0.63
N GLY A 118 -2.95 -2.48 -0.42
CA GLY A 118 -3.85 -3.62 -0.63
C GLY A 118 -3.87 -4.65 0.50
N LEU A 119 -2.80 -4.73 1.28
CA LEU A 119 -2.71 -5.59 2.45
C LEU A 119 -2.95 -4.86 3.78
N THR A 120 -3.26 -3.56 3.75
CA THR A 120 -3.61 -2.78 4.93
C THR A 120 -5.08 -3.04 5.32
N PRO A 121 -5.40 -3.57 6.53
CA PRO A 121 -6.76 -3.97 6.88
C PRO A 121 -7.83 -2.87 6.76
N ALA A 122 -7.45 -1.59 6.93
CA ALA A 122 -8.38 -0.48 6.76
C ALA A 122 -8.82 -0.25 5.30
N HIS A 123 -8.08 -0.80 4.34
CA HIS A 123 -8.33 -0.71 2.90
C HIS A 123 -9.17 -1.88 2.38
N HIS A 124 -9.53 -2.82 3.25
CA HIS A 124 -10.53 -3.89 2.98
C HIS A 124 -11.95 -3.48 3.35
N TYR A 125 -12.09 -2.38 4.09
CA TYR A 125 -13.39 -1.82 4.44
C TYR A 125 -13.98 -1.10 3.22
N PRO A 126 -15.31 -1.23 2.95
CA PRO A 126 -15.98 -0.56 1.84
C PRO A 126 -16.13 0.95 2.12
N LEU A 127 -14.99 1.65 2.13
CA LEU A 127 -14.90 3.06 2.45
C LEU A 127 -15.66 3.87 1.40
N GLU A 128 -15.43 3.60 0.11
CA GLU A 128 -16.02 4.38 -0.97
C GLU A 128 -17.55 4.31 -0.94
N GLU A 129 -18.14 3.12 -0.82
CA GLU A 129 -19.59 2.98 -0.66
C GLU A 129 -20.12 3.78 0.53
N LYS A 130 -19.38 3.79 1.65
CA LYS A 130 -19.77 4.54 2.84
C LYS A 130 -19.72 6.05 2.56
N LEU A 131 -18.73 6.52 1.82
CA LEU A 131 -18.59 7.92 1.42
C LEU A 131 -19.67 8.33 0.43
N GLU A 132 -19.98 7.50 -0.56
CA GLU A 132 -21.07 7.71 -1.49
C GLU A 132 -22.41 7.84 -0.76
N LYS A 133 -22.70 6.92 0.18
CA LYS A 133 -23.89 6.97 1.02
C LYS A 133 -23.97 8.28 1.81
N LEU A 134 -22.85 8.72 2.42
CA LEU A 134 -22.77 9.99 3.15
C LEU A 134 -22.96 11.22 2.24
N ARG A 135 -22.62 11.11 0.96
CA ARG A 135 -22.75 12.15 -0.06
C ARG A 135 -24.06 12.09 -0.84
N GLY A 136 -24.97 11.18 -0.48
CA GLY A 136 -26.26 11.03 -1.16
C GLY A 136 -26.14 10.41 -2.55
N GLY A 137 -25.18 9.50 -2.75
CA GLY A 137 -24.96 8.74 -3.99
C GLY A 137 -23.98 9.39 -4.96
N GLN A 138 -23.28 10.45 -4.58
CA GLN A 138 -22.23 11.06 -5.41
C GLN A 138 -20.91 10.30 -5.25
N GLY A 139 -20.32 9.90 -6.38
CA GLY A 139 -19.08 9.13 -6.43
C GLY A 139 -17.82 9.94 -6.16
N ILE A 140 -16.66 9.37 -6.49
CA ILE A 140 -15.36 10.00 -6.32
C ILE A 140 -15.12 11.13 -7.34
N GLU A 141 -15.72 11.04 -8.52
CA GLU A 141 -15.63 12.00 -9.62
C GLU A 141 -16.11 13.40 -9.23
N THR A 142 -16.99 13.50 -8.23
CA THR A 142 -17.47 14.80 -7.73
C THR A 142 -16.54 15.44 -6.70
N ARG A 143 -15.37 14.85 -6.42
CA ARG A 143 -14.43 15.26 -5.36
C ARG A 143 -13.16 15.86 -5.96
N ASN A 144 -13.34 16.82 -6.86
CA ASN A 144 -12.28 17.40 -7.69
C ASN A 144 -11.38 18.41 -6.95
N SER A 145 -11.72 18.76 -5.71
CA SER A 145 -10.91 19.64 -4.86
C SER A 145 -10.64 19.06 -3.48
N THR A 146 -9.54 19.51 -2.85
CA THR A 146 -9.21 19.18 -1.45
C THR A 146 -10.36 19.52 -0.50
N LYS A 147 -11.06 20.63 -0.77
CA LYS A 147 -12.22 21.04 0.03
C LYS A 147 -13.36 20.04 -0.07
N GLU A 148 -13.70 19.59 -1.27
CA GLU A 148 -14.78 18.62 -1.49
C GLU A 148 -14.44 17.24 -0.94
N LYS A 149 -13.15 16.88 -0.89
CA LYS A 149 -12.69 15.65 -0.23
C LYS A 149 -12.88 15.70 1.29
N ILE A 150 -12.65 16.85 1.92
CA ILE A 150 -12.66 17.00 3.39
C ILE A 150 -14.06 17.33 3.94
N LEU A 151 -14.88 18.08 3.20
CA LEU A 151 -16.21 18.51 3.64
C LEU A 151 -17.29 17.69 2.97
N ILE A 152 -18.11 17.01 3.77
CA ILE A 152 -19.24 16.23 3.25
C ILE A 152 -20.44 17.17 3.02
N PRO A 153 -21.02 17.21 1.81
CA PRO A 153 -22.22 18.00 1.53
C PRO A 153 -23.44 17.45 2.28
N GLY A 154 -24.51 18.25 2.33
CA GLY A 154 -25.80 17.83 2.87
C GLY A 154 -26.92 18.69 2.30
N LYS A 155 -28.14 18.13 2.20
CA LYS A 155 -29.31 18.83 1.63
C LYS A 155 -29.71 20.10 2.39
N ASN A 156 -29.33 20.19 3.67
CA ASN A 156 -29.52 21.35 4.53
C ASN A 156 -28.42 21.40 5.60
N ALA A 157 -28.36 22.50 6.37
CA ALA A 157 -27.33 22.71 7.40
C ALA A 157 -27.27 21.59 8.45
N ARG A 158 -28.44 21.10 8.90
CA ARG A 158 -28.54 19.99 9.86
C ARG A 158 -27.96 18.70 9.29
N GLN A 159 -28.31 18.35 8.05
CA GLN A 159 -27.77 17.18 7.36
C GLN A 159 -26.26 17.31 7.16
N LYS A 160 -25.77 18.50 6.78
CA LYS A 160 -24.34 18.76 6.61
C LYS A 160 -23.56 18.54 7.92
N ILE A 161 -24.06 19.04 9.05
CA ILE A 161 -23.46 18.80 10.37
C ILE A 161 -23.43 17.31 10.68
N LYS A 162 -24.55 16.60 10.51
CA LYS A 162 -24.64 15.15 10.72
C LYS A 162 -23.64 14.38 9.86
N ASN A 163 -23.59 14.66 8.57
CA ASN A 163 -22.70 13.99 7.62
C ASN A 163 -21.21 14.21 7.97
N ASN A 164 -20.83 15.42 8.36
CA ASN A 164 -19.45 15.70 8.78
C ASN A 164 -19.14 15.08 10.15
N TRP A 165 -20.11 14.92 11.05
CA TRP A 165 -19.92 14.15 12.28
C TRP A 165 -19.74 12.65 12.01
N GLU A 166 -20.50 12.08 11.07
CA GLU A 166 -20.32 10.68 10.65
C GLU A 166 -19.00 10.44 9.90
N PHE A 167 -18.41 11.49 9.32
CA PHE A 167 -17.11 11.43 8.63
C PHE A 167 -15.92 11.69 9.57
N TRP A 168 -15.96 12.74 10.40
CA TRP A 168 -14.86 13.21 11.25
C TRP A 168 -15.05 13.06 12.77
N GLY A 169 -16.24 12.71 13.25
CA GLY A 169 -16.51 12.56 14.69
C GLY A 169 -15.65 11.48 15.37
N ALA A 170 -15.84 11.29 16.68
CA ALA A 170 -15.03 10.35 17.48
C ALA A 170 -15.06 8.88 16.99
N LYS A 171 -16.09 8.50 16.23
CA LYS A 171 -16.21 7.23 15.50
C LYS A 171 -16.55 7.45 14.01
N GLY A 172 -16.16 8.62 13.51
CA GLY A 172 -16.36 8.97 12.11
C GLY A 172 -15.48 8.12 11.21
N VAL A 173 -15.97 7.84 10.01
CA VAL A 173 -15.35 6.87 9.08
C VAL A 173 -13.88 7.20 8.80
N MET A 174 -13.55 8.46 8.50
CA MET A 174 -12.16 8.85 8.24
C MET A 174 -11.31 8.95 9.50
N THR A 175 -11.90 9.39 10.61
CA THR A 175 -11.20 9.42 11.91
C THR A 175 -10.76 8.03 12.31
N THR A 176 -11.63 7.03 12.15
CA THR A 176 -11.33 5.63 12.41
C THR A 176 -10.25 5.11 11.47
N HIS A 177 -10.40 5.30 10.15
CA HIS A 177 -9.41 4.86 9.16
C HIS A 177 -8.01 5.44 9.46
N PHE A 178 -7.91 6.76 9.62
CA PHE A 178 -6.65 7.43 9.91
C PHE A 178 -6.03 6.99 11.24
N ASN A 179 -6.83 6.78 12.28
CA ASN A 179 -6.31 6.33 13.57
C ASN A 179 -5.79 4.89 13.53
N PHE A 180 -6.37 4.02 12.70
CA PHE A 180 -5.84 2.67 12.47
C PHE A 180 -4.46 2.73 11.81
N GLU A 181 -4.38 3.47 10.70
CA GLU A 181 -3.13 3.72 9.96
C GLU A 181 -2.04 4.31 10.89
N LEU A 182 -2.40 5.32 11.69
CA LEU A 182 -1.49 5.90 12.68
C LEU A 182 -1.04 4.87 13.74
N GLY A 183 -1.93 3.97 14.16
CA GLY A 183 -1.60 2.86 15.07
C GLY A 183 -0.54 1.92 14.47
N VAL A 184 -0.72 1.54 13.20
CA VAL A 184 0.26 0.74 12.44
C VAL A 184 1.59 1.49 12.35
N ALA A 185 1.57 2.75 11.92
CA ALA A 185 2.77 3.56 11.75
C ALA A 185 3.55 3.75 13.07
N THR A 186 2.85 4.00 14.17
CA THR A 186 3.50 4.15 15.49
C THR A 186 4.12 2.84 15.96
N THR A 187 3.44 1.71 15.78
CA THR A 187 3.94 0.38 16.13
C THR A 187 5.19 0.02 15.31
N ILE A 188 5.15 0.29 14.01
CA ILE A 188 6.29 0.09 13.13
C ILE A 188 7.44 0.99 13.56
N SER A 189 7.20 2.28 13.81
CA SER A 189 8.25 3.24 14.22
C SER A 189 9.05 2.79 15.45
N ALA A 190 8.43 2.06 16.38
CA ALA A 190 9.06 1.53 17.58
C ALA A 190 9.67 0.12 17.41
N THR A 191 9.59 -0.47 16.22
CA THR A 191 10.05 -1.83 15.93
C THR A 191 11.31 -1.83 15.06
N SER A 192 12.28 -2.69 15.39
CA SER A 192 13.32 -3.10 14.44
C SER A 192 12.73 -4.10 13.44
N LEU A 193 12.44 -3.63 12.22
CA LEU A 193 11.82 -4.45 11.17
C LEU A 193 12.80 -5.44 10.51
N GLU A 194 14.11 -5.29 10.72
CA GLU A 194 15.10 -6.13 10.03
C GLU A 194 15.03 -7.61 10.43
N THR A 195 14.40 -7.90 11.58
CA THR A 195 14.31 -9.24 12.14
C THR A 195 12.89 -9.80 12.18
N VAL A 196 11.88 -9.04 11.72
CA VAL A 196 10.48 -9.49 11.82
C VAL A 196 10.11 -10.51 10.74
N TYR A 197 10.86 -10.52 9.64
CA TYR A 197 10.73 -11.48 8.55
C TYR A 197 12.07 -11.60 7.81
N ARG A 198 12.33 -12.74 7.17
CA ARG A 198 13.45 -12.91 6.24
C ARG A 198 12.96 -13.71 5.04
N PHE A 199 13.03 -13.10 3.86
CA PHE A 199 12.79 -13.78 2.60
C PHE A 199 13.82 -14.90 2.45
N ASN A 200 13.37 -16.09 2.05
CA ASN A 200 14.20 -17.30 2.07
C ASN A 200 13.94 -18.18 0.84
N PHE A 201 14.71 -19.26 0.70
CA PHE A 201 14.59 -20.20 -0.42
C PHE A 201 13.19 -20.80 -0.59
N SER A 202 12.44 -21.06 0.50
CA SER A 202 11.07 -21.57 0.36
C SER A 202 10.12 -20.54 -0.24
N ASP A 203 10.35 -19.25 0.02
CA ASP A 203 9.58 -18.18 -0.62
C ASP A 203 9.95 -18.04 -2.10
N VAL A 204 11.24 -18.17 -2.44
CA VAL A 204 11.73 -18.19 -3.83
C VAL A 204 11.10 -19.32 -4.63
N GLU A 205 11.18 -20.56 -4.12
CA GLU A 205 10.60 -21.72 -4.79
C GLU A 205 9.08 -21.56 -4.95
N ARG A 206 8.41 -21.01 -3.94
CA ARG A 206 6.98 -20.76 -4.03
C ARG A 206 6.65 -19.73 -5.12
N VAL A 207 7.41 -18.65 -5.24
CA VAL A 207 7.20 -17.64 -6.30
C VAL A 207 7.49 -18.23 -7.69
N LYS A 208 8.51 -19.07 -7.85
CA LYS A 208 8.81 -19.72 -9.14
C LYS A 208 7.70 -20.68 -9.58
N ASN A 209 7.06 -21.35 -8.62
CA ASN A 209 6.05 -22.37 -8.89
C ASN A 209 4.60 -21.83 -8.88
N THR A 210 4.38 -20.55 -8.55
CA THR A 210 3.03 -19.98 -8.38
C THR A 210 2.94 -18.61 -9.03
N GLN A 211 1.82 -18.30 -9.68
CA GLN A 211 1.56 -16.94 -10.15
C GLN A 211 1.47 -15.97 -8.96
N TYR A 212 2.10 -14.80 -9.06
CA TYR A 212 2.12 -13.82 -7.97
C TYR A 212 0.72 -13.44 -7.47
N ARG A 213 -0.26 -13.35 -8.39
CA ARG A 213 -1.66 -13.08 -8.07
C ARG A 213 -2.21 -14.03 -7.01
N GLU A 214 -1.95 -15.33 -7.14
CA GLU A 214 -2.42 -16.35 -6.18
C GLU A 214 -1.66 -16.26 -4.85
N PHE A 215 -0.36 -15.95 -4.90
CA PHE A 215 0.43 -15.68 -3.70
C PHE A 215 -0.13 -14.47 -2.92
N PHE A 216 -0.47 -13.39 -3.61
CA PHE A 216 -1.04 -12.19 -3.03
C PHE A 216 -2.42 -12.47 -2.42
N LYS A 217 -3.30 -13.16 -3.14
CA LYS A 217 -4.65 -13.53 -2.65
C LYS A 217 -4.60 -14.36 -1.37
N GLU A 218 -3.68 -15.32 -1.25
CA GLU A 218 -3.52 -16.09 -0.01
C GLU A 218 -3.12 -15.18 1.16
N ILE A 219 -2.15 -14.29 0.96
CA ILE A 219 -1.73 -13.33 2.00
C ILE A 219 -2.88 -12.39 2.35
N LEU A 220 -3.64 -11.92 1.36
CA LEU A 220 -4.81 -11.08 1.55
C LEU A 220 -5.85 -11.76 2.45
N GLN A 221 -6.19 -13.02 2.18
CA GLN A 221 -7.13 -13.79 3.01
C GLN A 221 -6.59 -14.04 4.43
N ASN A 222 -5.29 -14.35 4.54
CA ASN A 222 -4.64 -14.51 5.84
C ASN A 222 -4.70 -13.22 6.68
N ILE A 223 -4.54 -12.05 6.06
CA ILE A 223 -4.67 -10.76 6.76
C ILE A 223 -6.13 -10.43 7.06
N TYR A 224 -7.04 -10.65 6.11
CA TYR A 224 -8.46 -10.38 6.26
C TYR A 224 -9.06 -11.16 7.44
N SER A 225 -8.74 -12.45 7.55
CA SER A 225 -9.16 -13.32 8.66
C SER A 225 -8.63 -12.90 10.05
N MET A 226 -7.65 -11.99 10.14
CA MET A 226 -7.19 -11.46 11.42
C MET A 226 -8.22 -10.50 12.05
N ASP A 227 -9.21 -10.02 11.29
CA ASP A 227 -10.30 -9.14 11.75
C ASP A 227 -9.79 -7.85 12.45
N MET A 228 -8.59 -7.40 12.11
CA MET A 228 -7.88 -6.34 12.86
C MET A 228 -8.61 -4.99 12.81
N TYR A 229 -9.16 -4.62 11.66
CA TYR A 229 -9.87 -3.34 11.50
C TYR A 229 -11.20 -3.34 12.25
N ASN A 230 -11.94 -4.45 12.24
CA ASN A 230 -13.17 -4.58 13.01
C ASN A 230 -12.90 -4.64 14.53
N GLU A 231 -11.83 -5.31 14.98
CA GLU A 231 -11.39 -5.24 16.39
C GLU A 231 -11.09 -3.78 16.77
N PHE A 232 -10.36 -3.06 15.92
CA PHE A 232 -10.03 -1.65 16.13
C PHE A 232 -11.27 -0.75 16.19
N GLN A 233 -12.24 -0.94 15.29
CA GLN A 233 -13.50 -0.19 15.33
C GLN A 233 -14.26 -0.37 16.66
N LYS A 234 -14.20 -1.57 17.23
CA LYS A 234 -14.89 -1.91 18.49
C LYS A 234 -14.13 -1.43 19.72
N LYS A 235 -12.80 -1.53 19.73
CA LYS A 235 -11.96 -1.41 20.95
C LYS A 235 -10.91 -0.31 20.90
N GLY A 236 -10.73 0.37 19.76
CA GLY A 236 -9.61 1.28 19.53
C GLY A 236 -8.27 0.55 19.38
N TRP A 237 -7.16 1.31 19.43
CA TRP A 237 -5.82 0.74 19.29
C TRP A 237 -5.37 0.05 20.59
N THR A 238 -5.37 -1.28 20.60
CA THR A 238 -5.04 -2.09 21.78
C THR A 238 -3.59 -2.59 21.75
N ARG A 239 -3.06 -3.02 22.90
CA ARG A 239 -1.75 -3.70 22.98
C ARG A 239 -1.73 -4.99 22.14
N ARG A 240 -2.88 -5.67 22.02
CA ARG A 240 -3.04 -6.85 21.18
C ARG A 240 -2.85 -6.49 19.71
N LEU A 241 -3.53 -5.47 19.20
CA LEU A 241 -3.39 -5.00 17.83
C LEU A 241 -1.96 -4.57 17.52
N ALA A 242 -1.29 -3.86 18.42
CA ALA A 242 0.12 -3.50 18.26
C ALA A 242 1.02 -4.75 18.14
N ARG A 243 0.82 -5.76 19.00
CA ARG A 243 1.58 -7.02 18.95
C ARG A 243 1.31 -7.78 17.65
N GLU A 244 0.05 -7.91 17.25
CA GLU A 244 -0.36 -8.62 16.03
C GLU A 244 0.15 -7.91 14.76
N THR A 245 0.11 -6.59 14.75
CA THR A 245 0.72 -5.76 13.69
C THR A 245 2.19 -6.12 13.51
N LYS A 246 2.94 -6.15 14.61
CA LYS A 246 4.38 -6.44 14.60
C LYS A 246 4.70 -7.88 14.21
N GLN A 247 3.96 -8.84 14.73
CA GLN A 247 4.30 -10.27 14.65
C GLN A 247 3.70 -10.99 13.45
N LYS A 248 2.63 -10.44 12.85
CA LYS A 248 1.92 -11.09 11.74
C LYS A 248 1.76 -10.17 10.54
N LEU A 249 1.08 -9.03 10.71
CA LEU A 249 0.71 -8.15 9.60
C LEU A 249 1.94 -7.67 8.82
N VAL A 250 2.90 -7.03 9.49
CA VAL A 250 4.07 -6.45 8.83
C VAL A 250 4.97 -7.52 8.19
N PRO A 251 5.27 -8.66 8.83
CA PRO A 251 5.94 -9.78 8.19
C PRO A 251 5.27 -10.23 6.87
N LEU A 252 3.94 -10.35 6.86
CA LEU A 252 3.19 -10.77 5.67
C LEU A 252 3.25 -9.72 4.55
N ILE A 253 3.18 -8.43 4.89
CA ILE A 253 3.33 -7.35 3.90
C ILE A 253 4.73 -7.36 3.29
N ILE A 254 5.78 -7.43 4.12
CA ILE A 254 7.17 -7.50 3.62
C ILE A 254 7.36 -8.73 2.73
N LYS A 255 6.82 -9.89 3.13
CA LYS A 255 6.83 -11.12 2.32
C LYS A 255 6.19 -10.91 0.96
N ALA A 256 5.02 -10.28 0.92
CA ALA A 256 4.32 -9.98 -0.33
C ALA A 256 5.13 -9.03 -1.23
N VAL A 257 5.73 -7.98 -0.69
CA VAL A 257 6.58 -7.04 -1.45
C VAL A 257 7.81 -7.73 -2.02
N CYS A 258 8.53 -8.52 -1.20
CA CYS A 258 9.67 -9.31 -1.66
C CYS A 258 9.27 -10.25 -2.80
N ALA A 259 8.17 -10.98 -2.63
CA ALA A 259 7.66 -11.91 -3.64
C ALA A 259 7.24 -11.18 -4.94
N GLY A 260 6.69 -9.97 -4.85
CA GLY A 260 6.30 -9.18 -6.02
C GLY A 260 7.51 -8.74 -6.82
N TRP A 261 8.52 -8.18 -6.16
CA TRP A 261 9.79 -7.85 -6.79
C TRP A 261 10.49 -9.08 -7.37
N TYR A 262 10.50 -10.20 -6.65
CA TYR A 262 11.11 -11.43 -7.12
C TYR A 262 10.36 -12.02 -8.33
N SER A 263 9.03 -11.90 -8.39
CA SER A 263 8.24 -12.30 -9.56
C SER A 263 8.64 -11.52 -10.82
N ALA A 264 8.97 -10.24 -10.70
CA ALA A 264 9.51 -9.45 -11.81
C ALA A 264 10.91 -9.92 -12.25
N ILE A 265 11.71 -10.44 -11.33
CA ILE A 265 13.03 -11.02 -11.62
C ILE A 265 12.87 -12.33 -12.38
N VAL A 266 12.01 -13.25 -11.91
CA VAL A 266 11.71 -14.51 -12.60
C VAL A 266 11.24 -14.21 -14.03
N LYS A 267 10.31 -13.26 -14.18
CA LYS A 267 9.83 -12.85 -15.50
C LYS A 267 10.92 -12.21 -16.38
N TYR A 268 11.87 -11.50 -15.78
CA TYR A 268 13.05 -11.00 -16.50
C TYR A 268 13.93 -12.16 -17.01
N GLU A 269 14.13 -13.21 -16.22
CA GLU A 269 14.88 -14.40 -16.63
C GLU A 269 14.18 -15.10 -17.82
N ASP A 270 12.86 -15.32 -17.73
CA ASP A 270 12.06 -15.89 -18.82
C ASP A 270 12.20 -15.10 -20.14
N LEU A 271 12.24 -13.76 -20.04
CA LEU A 271 12.40 -12.89 -21.21
C LEU A 271 13.80 -12.95 -21.83
N ASN A 272 14.82 -13.49 -21.14
CA ASN A 272 16.18 -13.63 -21.67
C ASN A 272 16.52 -15.06 -22.09
N GLU A 273 15.72 -16.05 -21.68
CA GLU A 273 15.84 -17.44 -22.12
C GLU A 273 15.11 -17.73 -23.45
N GLY A 274 14.15 -16.88 -23.83
CA GLY A 274 13.46 -16.91 -25.13
C GLY A 274 14.03 -15.94 -26.16
#